data_AF-K5E2M8-F1
#
_entry.id   AF-K5E2M8-F1
#
_cell.length_a   1.000
_cell.length_b   1.000
_cell.length_c   1.000
_cell.angle_alpha   90.00
_cell.angle_beta   90.00
_cell.angle_gamma   90.00
#
_symmetry.space_group_name_H-M   'P 1'
#
loop_
_entity.id
_entity.type
_entity.pdbx_description
1 polymer ?
#
loop_
_entity_poly.entity_id
_entity_poly.type
_entity_poly.pdbx_seq_one_letter_code
_entity_poly.pdbx_strand_id
1 'polypeptide(L)'
;MFAWKDPFFRQLFSILLFGSVMTVPAWTQSPDGNSSVELDSNATITLTSEMADQWAELVLHGVDTEFPNKLSLVYSNPDQIGTPQEHFPAFYGCFDWHSSVHGHWVLVRLLKTHPEMPAATKIREALSRHLTAENLKHEAEFFARDENKSFERMYGWAWFLRLAMELDSFEDDDAVQWRGALEPLEELLVERITAYLPLLTFPIRTGQHPDTAFALGQVLDYARARGLNELEELVITRARDFYLADTDYPVQYEPSGHDFFSSAWNEADLMRRVLSPEDFASWLDAFVPNLQQQLTDGTISPVSVSDLTDGKLVHLAGLNLNRAWCLQSVANHLPKQHPLVAAIRTNAREHLVAGLAYINSGHYEGDHWLATFGLYAISGVGQLGPNQ
;
A
#
# COMPACT_ATOMS: atom_id res chain seq x y z
N MET A 1 -13.96 -32.59 -32.51
CA MET A 1 -13.30 -33.56 -33.42
C MET A 1 -11.82 -33.22 -33.45
N PHE A 2 -11.05 -33.68 -32.48
CA PHE A 2 -9.61 -33.99 -32.54
C PHE A 2 -9.28 -34.76 -31.26
N ALA A 3 -8.50 -35.82 -31.42
CA ALA A 3 -8.55 -37.04 -30.64
C ALA A 3 -7.67 -37.02 -29.39
N TRP A 4 -8.22 -37.48 -28.27
CA TRP A 4 -7.48 -38.05 -27.14
C TRP A 4 -7.67 -39.57 -27.18
N LYS A 5 -6.61 -40.31 -27.52
CA LYS A 5 -6.53 -41.76 -27.36
C LYS A 5 -5.08 -42.13 -27.08
N ASP A 6 -4.73 -42.21 -25.80
CA ASP A 6 -3.58 -43.00 -25.34
C ASP A 6 -3.98 -43.82 -24.09
N PRO A 7 -3.94 -45.16 -24.13
CA PRO A 7 -4.49 -46.03 -23.10
C PRO A 7 -3.43 -46.53 -22.10
N PHE A 8 -2.61 -45.64 -21.52
CA PHE A 8 -1.52 -46.03 -20.60
C PHE A 8 -1.74 -45.77 -19.10
N PHE A 9 -2.89 -45.20 -18.69
CA PHE A 9 -3.17 -44.94 -17.26
C PHE A 9 -4.48 -45.57 -16.79
N ARG A 10 -4.59 -46.90 -16.92
CA ARG A 10 -5.63 -47.71 -16.28
C ARG A 10 -5.01 -48.89 -15.53
N GLN A 11 -4.24 -48.61 -14.51
CA GLN A 11 -3.95 -49.58 -13.44
C GLN A 11 -3.34 -48.84 -12.25
N LEU A 12 -4.19 -48.50 -11.26
CA LEU A 12 -3.88 -48.33 -9.83
C LEU A 12 -5.07 -47.61 -9.17
N PHE A 13 -6.22 -48.29 -9.11
CA PHE A 13 -7.29 -47.93 -8.20
C PHE A 13 -7.87 -49.21 -7.64
N SER A 14 -7.36 -49.62 -6.47
CA SER A 14 -8.04 -50.49 -5.52
C SER A 14 -7.28 -50.49 -4.20
N ILE A 15 -8.00 -50.08 -3.15
CA ILE A 15 -7.81 -50.42 -1.73
C ILE A 15 -6.77 -49.57 -0.97
N LEU A 16 -7.28 -48.60 -0.20
CA LEU A 16 -7.18 -48.60 1.26
C LEU A 16 -8.07 -47.49 1.86
N LEU A 17 -9.26 -47.92 2.28
CA LEU A 17 -10.06 -47.24 3.29
C LEU A 17 -9.40 -47.54 4.65
N PHE A 18 -8.75 -46.57 5.27
CA PHE A 18 -8.59 -46.52 6.72
C PHE A 18 -8.47 -45.05 7.13
N GLY A 19 -9.31 -44.66 8.08
CA GLY A 19 -9.41 -43.29 8.56
C GLY A 19 -8.11 -42.81 9.16
N SER A 20 -7.67 -41.63 8.72
CA SER A 20 -6.76 -40.77 9.47
C SER A 20 -7.51 -39.47 9.76
N VAL A 21 -7.67 -39.18 11.05
CA VAL A 21 -7.95 -37.84 11.53
C VAL A 21 -6.76 -37.00 11.08
N MET A 22 -6.92 -36.22 10.01
CA MET A 22 -5.92 -35.23 9.62
C MET A 22 -6.08 -34.04 10.55
N THR A 23 -5.26 -34.01 11.60
CA THR A 23 -4.88 -32.76 12.24
C THR A 23 -4.18 -31.90 11.20
N VAL A 24 -4.79 -30.78 10.83
CA VAL A 24 -4.15 -29.72 10.04
C VAL A 24 -2.89 -29.28 10.79
N PRO A 25 -1.67 -29.38 10.23
CA PRO A 25 -0.53 -28.75 10.84
C PRO A 25 -0.69 -27.25 10.64
N ALA A 26 -0.70 -26.49 11.73
CA ALA A 26 -0.47 -25.05 11.70
C ALA A 26 0.94 -24.83 11.11
N TRP A 27 1.01 -24.42 9.85
CA TRP A 27 2.24 -23.94 9.22
C TRP A 27 2.48 -22.50 9.69
N THR A 28 2.82 -22.34 10.96
CA THR A 28 3.38 -21.11 11.52
C THR A 28 4.83 -21.37 11.86
N GLN A 29 5.69 -21.32 10.86
CA GLN A 29 7.10 -21.02 11.08
C GLN A 29 7.38 -19.68 10.41
N SER A 30 7.34 -18.62 11.23
CA SER A 30 8.03 -17.37 10.91
C SER A 30 9.54 -17.65 10.81
N PRO A 31 10.29 -16.92 9.99
CA PRO A 31 11.74 -17.10 9.92
C PRO A 31 12.37 -16.91 11.31
N ASP A 32 13.21 -17.87 11.72
CA ASP A 32 14.12 -17.69 12.85
C ASP A 32 15.16 -16.63 12.46
N GLY A 33 14.88 -15.37 12.81
CA GLY A 33 15.74 -14.23 12.48
C GLY A 33 15.37 -13.01 13.33
N ASN A 34 16.17 -12.77 14.37
CA ASN A 34 16.26 -11.59 15.23
C ASN A 34 15.34 -10.41 14.83
N SER A 35 14.09 -10.37 15.30
CA SER A 35 13.21 -9.22 15.06
C SER A 35 13.75 -8.02 15.83
N SER A 36 14.21 -6.99 15.13
CA SER A 36 14.67 -5.71 15.70
C SER A 36 13.56 -4.85 16.31
N VAL A 37 12.34 -5.40 16.43
CA VAL A 37 11.17 -4.70 16.93
C VAL A 37 11.04 -4.92 18.44
N GLU A 38 11.59 -4.01 19.24
CA GLU A 38 11.34 -3.97 20.68
C GLU A 38 9.90 -3.51 20.95
N LEU A 39 9.15 -4.33 21.69
CA LEU A 39 7.80 -4.02 22.15
C LEU A 39 7.88 -3.26 23.48
N ASP A 40 7.23 -2.10 23.56
CA ASP A 40 7.06 -1.41 24.85
C ASP A 40 6.02 -2.13 25.76
N SER A 41 5.95 -1.72 27.02
CA SER A 41 5.03 -2.32 28.01
C SER A 41 3.54 -2.15 27.70
N ASN A 42 3.20 -1.33 26.70
CA ASN A 42 1.84 -1.13 26.18
C ASN A 42 1.62 -1.79 24.81
N ALA A 43 2.59 -2.59 24.34
CA ALA A 43 2.58 -3.29 23.07
C ALA A 43 2.36 -2.37 21.84
N THR A 44 2.90 -1.14 21.89
CA THR A 44 2.92 -0.21 20.75
C THR A 44 4.29 -0.25 20.08
N ILE A 45 4.32 -0.54 18.78
CA ILE A 45 5.56 -0.54 18.00
C ILE A 45 5.86 0.90 17.58
N THR A 46 6.96 1.45 18.10
CA THR A 46 7.42 2.82 17.79
C THR A 46 8.65 2.76 16.90
N LEU A 47 8.75 3.67 15.93
CA LEU A 47 9.95 3.80 15.11
C LEU A 47 11.11 4.31 15.99
N THR A 48 12.14 3.51 16.17
CA THR A 48 13.36 3.94 16.86
C THR A 48 14.30 4.66 15.90
N SER A 49 15.22 5.49 16.41
CA SER A 49 16.22 6.16 15.57
C SER A 49 17.10 5.18 14.79
N GLU A 50 17.40 4.00 15.36
CA GLU A 50 18.17 2.96 14.68
C GLU A 50 17.37 2.31 13.54
N MET A 51 16.08 2.02 13.76
CA MET A 51 15.19 1.54 12.70
C MET A 51 15.05 2.58 11.58
N ALA A 52 14.90 3.86 11.94
CA ALA A 52 14.80 4.96 10.98
C ALA A 52 16.05 5.03 10.09
N ASP A 53 17.25 4.95 10.67
CA ASP A 53 18.51 4.99 9.92
C ASP A 53 18.68 3.75 9.02
N GLN A 54 18.38 2.55 9.54
CA GLN A 54 18.43 1.31 8.74
C GLN A 54 17.48 1.35 7.54
N TRP A 55 16.25 1.84 7.73
CA TRP A 55 15.27 1.95 6.64
C TRP A 55 15.63 3.06 5.66
N ALA A 56 16.22 4.16 6.14
CA ALA A 56 16.73 5.22 5.27
C ALA A 56 17.82 4.69 4.33
N GLU A 57 18.83 3.96 4.84
CA GLU A 57 19.91 3.41 4.01
C GLU A 57 19.38 2.39 2.99
N LEU A 58 18.38 1.57 3.38
CA LEU A 58 17.73 0.63 2.45
C LEU A 58 17.07 1.35 1.28
N VAL A 59 16.29 2.39 1.59
CA VAL A 59 15.56 3.16 0.58
C VAL A 59 16.50 4.01 -0.27
N LEU A 60 17.53 4.61 0.32
CA LEU A 60 18.57 5.34 -0.41
C LEU A 60 19.24 4.47 -1.47
N HIS A 61 19.51 3.21 -1.15
CA HIS A 61 20.05 2.27 -2.13
C HIS A 61 19.07 2.03 -3.30
N GLY A 62 17.78 1.85 -3.00
CA GLY A 62 16.74 1.60 -4.00
C GLY A 62 16.52 2.76 -4.97
N VAL A 63 16.40 3.99 -4.48
CA VAL A 63 16.05 5.16 -5.31
C VAL A 63 17.09 5.49 -6.38
N ASP A 64 18.36 5.11 -6.20
CA ASP A 64 19.43 5.27 -7.19
C ASP A 64 19.64 4.02 -8.08
N THR A 65 18.96 2.90 -7.80
CA THR A 65 19.17 1.62 -8.51
C THR A 65 18.24 1.49 -9.72
N GLU A 66 18.77 1.70 -10.92
CA GLU A 66 17.99 1.71 -12.18
C GLU A 66 17.51 0.31 -12.63
N PHE A 67 18.24 -0.77 -12.33
CA PHE A 67 17.91 -2.11 -12.82
C PHE A 67 17.98 -3.19 -11.72
N PRO A 68 17.10 -4.21 -11.76
CA PRO A 68 16.01 -4.43 -12.73
C PRO A 68 14.83 -3.47 -12.52
N ASN A 69 14.18 -3.05 -13.62
CA ASN A 69 13.01 -2.17 -13.60
C ASN A 69 11.95 -2.60 -14.62
N LYS A 70 10.68 -2.42 -14.25
CA LYS A 70 9.47 -2.78 -14.97
C LYS A 70 8.68 -1.51 -15.30
N LEU A 71 8.95 -0.94 -16.48
CA LEU A 71 8.33 0.31 -16.90
C LEU A 71 6.88 0.16 -17.37
N SER A 72 6.44 -1.02 -17.85
CA SER A 72 5.05 -1.23 -18.34
C SER A 72 4.52 -0.14 -19.30
N LEU A 73 5.37 0.34 -20.21
CA LEU A 73 5.06 1.44 -21.14
C LEU A 73 4.32 0.98 -22.40
N VAL A 74 3.53 1.91 -22.96
CA VAL A 74 2.94 1.79 -24.29
C VAL A 74 3.70 2.72 -25.22
N TYR A 75 4.17 2.20 -26.35
CA TYR A 75 4.86 2.99 -27.38
C TYR A 75 3.99 3.14 -28.61
N SER A 76 3.80 4.38 -29.05
CA SER A 76 3.17 4.79 -30.30
C SER A 76 4.18 4.87 -31.45
N ASN A 77 5.48 5.04 -31.16
CA ASN A 77 6.55 5.08 -32.15
C ASN A 77 7.91 4.62 -31.57
N PRO A 78 8.90 4.23 -32.42
CA PRO A 78 10.19 3.72 -31.95
C PRO A 78 11.06 4.72 -31.19
N ASP A 79 10.90 6.01 -31.43
CA ASP A 79 11.72 7.06 -30.78
C ASP A 79 11.36 7.22 -29.29
N GLN A 80 10.30 6.55 -28.83
CA GLN A 80 9.92 6.49 -27.42
C GLN A 80 10.65 5.38 -26.65
N ILE A 81 11.48 4.55 -27.28
CA ILE A 81 12.23 3.51 -26.57
C ILE A 81 13.41 4.15 -25.82
N GLY A 82 13.52 3.87 -24.52
CA GLY A 82 14.57 4.41 -23.65
C GLY A 82 14.70 3.63 -22.35
N THR A 83 15.71 3.98 -21.55
CA THR A 83 15.95 3.40 -20.21
C THR A 83 15.00 3.99 -19.15
N PRO A 84 14.87 3.37 -17.96
CA PRO A 84 14.11 3.96 -16.86
C PRO A 84 14.51 5.40 -16.54
N GLN A 85 15.81 5.70 -16.48
CA GLN A 85 16.29 7.05 -16.19
C GLN A 85 15.97 8.05 -17.30
N GLU A 86 15.97 7.62 -18.56
CA GLU A 86 15.58 8.46 -19.68
C GLU A 86 14.08 8.80 -19.66
N HIS A 87 13.22 7.87 -19.22
CA HIS A 87 11.78 8.09 -19.12
C HIS A 87 11.36 8.87 -17.88
N PHE A 88 11.94 8.53 -16.73
CA PHE A 88 11.48 8.93 -15.42
C PHE A 88 12.65 9.44 -14.56
N PRO A 89 13.29 10.56 -14.92
CA PRO A 89 14.53 11.00 -14.28
C PRO A 89 14.39 11.34 -12.79
N ALA A 90 13.18 11.58 -12.28
CA ALA A 90 12.95 11.76 -10.85
C ALA A 90 12.74 10.42 -10.12
N PHE A 91 12.14 9.44 -10.81
CA PHE A 91 11.61 8.21 -10.21
C PHE A 91 12.06 6.94 -10.96
N TYR A 92 13.31 6.91 -11.41
CA TYR A 92 13.85 5.80 -12.21
C TYR A 92 14.30 4.60 -11.39
N GLY A 93 14.65 4.83 -10.12
CA GLY A 93 15.11 3.78 -9.22
C GLY A 93 14.01 2.80 -8.82
N CYS A 94 14.39 1.72 -8.14
CA CYS A 94 13.52 0.63 -7.73
C CYS A 94 12.96 -0.21 -8.90
N PHE A 95 12.15 -1.21 -8.58
CA PHE A 95 11.59 -2.12 -9.57
C PHE A 95 10.55 -1.47 -10.49
N ASP A 96 9.85 -0.43 -10.04
CA ASP A 96 8.91 0.34 -10.86
C ASP A 96 8.75 1.77 -10.33
N TRP A 97 8.08 2.61 -11.12
CA TRP A 97 7.95 4.06 -10.88
C TRP A 97 7.32 4.36 -9.52
N HIS A 98 6.21 3.71 -9.18
CA HIS A 98 5.55 3.97 -7.90
C HIS A 98 6.40 3.50 -6.71
N SER A 99 7.14 2.40 -6.83
CA SER A 99 8.07 1.98 -5.77
C SER A 99 9.14 3.02 -5.50
N SER A 100 9.61 3.71 -6.54
CA SER A 100 10.50 4.87 -6.39
C SER A 100 9.80 6.00 -5.65
N VAL A 101 8.58 6.38 -6.05
CA VAL A 101 7.80 7.44 -5.39
C VAL A 101 7.56 7.14 -3.91
N HIS A 102 7.25 5.89 -3.55
CA HIS A 102 7.11 5.44 -2.17
C HIS A 102 8.41 5.62 -1.39
N GLY A 103 9.53 5.22 -1.99
CA GLY A 103 10.86 5.41 -1.41
C GLY A 103 11.13 6.88 -1.11
N HIS A 104 10.86 7.78 -2.06
CA HIS A 104 11.01 9.22 -1.83
C HIS A 104 10.11 9.71 -0.68
N TRP A 105 8.88 9.22 -0.58
CA TRP A 105 8.01 9.55 0.56
C TRP A 105 8.59 9.07 1.90
N VAL A 106 9.15 7.85 1.95
CA VAL A 106 9.84 7.33 3.15
C VAL A 106 10.98 8.26 3.54
N LEU A 107 11.85 8.63 2.59
CA LEU A 107 12.98 9.51 2.83
C LEU A 107 12.55 10.87 3.40
N VAL A 108 11.53 11.50 2.81
CA VAL A 108 10.98 12.77 3.31
C VAL A 108 10.42 12.60 4.73
N ARG A 109 9.62 11.56 4.98
CA ARG A 109 9.00 11.35 6.29
C ARG A 109 10.01 11.02 7.38
N LEU A 110 11.03 10.21 7.07
CA LEU A 110 12.13 9.93 8.00
C LEU A 110 12.90 11.22 8.30
N LEU A 111 13.26 12.02 7.28
CA LEU A 111 13.97 13.28 7.48
C LEU A 111 13.17 14.26 8.34
N LYS A 112 11.85 14.33 8.15
CA LYS A 112 10.94 15.16 8.94
C LYS A 112 10.80 14.71 10.39
N THR A 113 10.72 13.41 10.65
CA THR A 113 10.46 12.85 11.98
C THR A 113 11.73 12.55 12.78
N HIS A 114 12.84 12.32 12.11
CA HIS A 114 14.15 11.98 12.67
C HIS A 114 15.26 12.81 12.00
N PRO A 115 15.20 14.16 12.07
CA PRO A 115 16.11 15.03 11.32
C PRO A 115 17.59 14.88 11.70
N GLU A 116 17.88 14.36 12.90
CA GLU A 116 19.23 14.18 13.43
C GLU A 116 19.80 12.77 13.14
N MET A 117 19.14 11.95 12.33
CA MET A 117 19.65 10.61 12.01
C MET A 117 20.95 10.68 11.18
N PRO A 118 21.87 9.70 11.31
CA PRO A 118 23.11 9.67 10.54
C PRO A 118 22.93 9.81 9.02
N ALA A 119 21.87 9.20 8.45
CA ALA A 119 21.57 9.28 7.02
C ALA A 119 21.02 10.63 6.54
N ALA A 120 20.66 11.58 7.42
CA ALA A 120 19.91 12.80 7.06
C ALA A 120 20.54 13.61 5.92
N THR A 121 21.87 13.81 5.94
CA THR A 121 22.58 14.53 4.86
C THR A 121 22.46 13.81 3.53
N LYS A 122 22.65 12.49 3.50
CA LYS A 122 22.53 11.69 2.27
C LYS A 122 21.11 11.73 1.71
N ILE A 123 20.10 11.72 2.59
CA ILE A 123 18.69 11.88 2.21
C ILE A 123 18.48 13.20 1.47
N ARG A 124 18.93 14.33 2.05
CA ARG A 124 18.81 15.65 1.41
C ARG A 124 19.50 15.71 0.06
N GLU A 125 20.69 15.13 -0.05
CA GLU A 125 21.43 15.05 -1.31
C GLU A 125 20.68 14.23 -2.37
N ALA A 126 20.15 13.07 -2.03
CA ALA A 126 19.38 12.23 -2.95
C ALA A 126 18.09 12.92 -3.41
N LEU A 127 17.29 13.43 -2.47
CA LEU A 127 16.06 14.16 -2.77
C LEU A 127 16.33 15.40 -3.65
N SER A 128 17.39 16.15 -3.39
CA SER A 128 17.75 17.33 -4.20
C SER A 128 18.23 16.98 -5.61
N ARG A 129 18.83 15.79 -5.82
CA ARG A 129 19.18 15.32 -7.17
C ARG A 129 17.95 14.88 -7.95
N HIS A 130 16.98 14.24 -7.29
CA HIS A 130 15.84 13.61 -7.95
C HIS A 130 14.70 14.60 -8.16
N LEU A 131 14.34 15.34 -7.10
CA LEU A 131 13.17 16.23 -7.06
C LEU A 131 13.51 17.64 -7.57
N THR A 132 14.10 17.70 -8.77
CA THR A 132 14.38 18.96 -9.46
C THR A 132 13.22 19.38 -10.35
N ALA A 133 13.08 20.69 -10.58
CA ALA A 133 12.07 21.20 -11.50
C ALA A 133 12.23 20.65 -12.93
N GLU A 134 13.46 20.37 -13.37
CA GLU A 134 13.73 19.78 -14.69
C GLU A 134 13.24 18.33 -14.77
N ASN A 135 13.60 17.50 -13.78
CA ASN A 135 13.19 16.10 -13.76
C ASN A 135 11.66 15.96 -13.69
N LEU A 136 11.02 16.67 -12.74
CA LEU A 136 9.56 16.58 -12.58
C LEU A 136 8.78 17.15 -13.76
N LYS A 137 9.34 18.15 -14.47
CA LYS A 137 8.78 18.60 -15.73
C LYS A 137 8.80 17.50 -16.79
N HIS A 138 9.90 16.73 -16.88
CA HIS A 138 9.98 15.60 -17.79
C HIS A 138 8.94 14.51 -17.45
N GLU A 139 8.77 14.20 -16.17
CA GLU A 139 7.70 13.30 -15.71
C GLU A 139 6.32 13.82 -16.17
N ALA A 140 6.01 15.08 -15.92
CA ALA A 140 4.74 15.70 -16.33
C ALA A 140 4.52 15.64 -17.85
N GLU A 141 5.55 15.88 -18.65
CA GLU A 141 5.50 15.77 -20.11
C GLU A 141 5.20 14.33 -20.58
N PHE A 142 5.71 13.30 -19.88
CA PHE A 142 5.38 11.92 -20.15
C PHE A 142 3.90 11.61 -19.85
N PHE A 143 3.41 12.00 -18.68
CA PHE A 143 2.01 11.77 -18.24
C PHE A 143 0.99 12.59 -19.04
N ALA A 144 1.40 13.70 -19.64
CA ALA A 144 0.55 14.56 -20.46
C ALA A 144 0.14 13.90 -21.79
N ARG A 145 0.96 12.97 -22.31
CA ARG A 145 0.72 12.26 -23.57
C ARG A 145 -0.59 11.46 -23.52
N ASP A 146 -1.32 11.45 -24.63
CA ASP A 146 -2.64 10.86 -24.70
C ASP A 146 -2.64 9.34 -24.51
N GLU A 147 -1.61 8.66 -25.06
CA GLU A 147 -1.43 7.21 -24.92
C GLU A 147 -1.09 6.77 -23.48
N ASN A 148 -0.59 7.69 -22.64
CA ASN A 148 -0.10 7.39 -21.29
C ASN A 148 -1.13 7.66 -20.20
N LYS A 149 -2.37 8.03 -20.56
CA LYS A 149 -3.42 8.38 -19.59
C LYS A 149 -3.66 7.32 -18.52
N SER A 150 -3.45 6.03 -18.81
CA SER A 150 -3.66 4.93 -17.86
C SER A 150 -2.42 4.51 -17.08
N PHE A 151 -1.24 5.05 -17.40
CA PHE A 151 -0.01 4.72 -16.69
C PHE A 151 -0.14 5.07 -15.20
N GLU A 152 0.20 4.13 -14.32
CA GLU A 152 0.12 4.25 -12.86
C GLU A 152 -1.27 4.57 -12.26
N ARG A 153 -2.34 4.44 -13.05
CA ARG A 153 -3.71 4.72 -12.63
C ARG A 153 -4.25 3.64 -11.67
N MET A 154 -4.81 3.95 -10.49
CA MET A 154 -4.70 5.20 -9.71
C MET A 154 -3.72 5.05 -8.54
N TYR A 155 -2.93 3.98 -8.55
CA TYR A 155 -2.05 3.63 -7.43
C TYR A 155 -0.84 4.54 -7.32
N GLY A 156 -0.02 4.63 -8.37
CA GLY A 156 1.12 5.54 -8.38
C GLY A 156 0.68 7.00 -8.26
N TRP A 157 -0.48 7.36 -8.84
CA TRP A 157 -1.03 8.71 -8.69
C TRP A 157 -1.33 9.04 -7.22
N ALA A 158 -1.98 8.13 -6.51
CA ALA A 158 -2.30 8.29 -5.10
C ALA A 158 -1.04 8.46 -4.23
N TRP A 159 0.01 7.70 -4.54
CA TRP A 159 1.28 7.81 -3.83
C TRP A 159 2.08 9.07 -4.15
N PHE A 160 2.02 9.55 -5.39
CA PHE A 160 2.60 10.84 -5.74
C PHE A 160 1.93 11.99 -4.98
N LEU A 161 0.59 11.96 -4.88
CA LEU A 161 -0.14 12.93 -4.06
C LEU A 161 0.23 12.81 -2.57
N ARG A 162 0.46 11.58 -2.06
CA ARG A 162 0.93 11.37 -0.68
C ARG A 162 2.33 11.98 -0.46
N LEU A 163 3.25 11.82 -1.40
CA LEU A 163 4.56 12.48 -1.37
C LEU A 163 4.41 14.01 -1.34
N ALA A 164 3.55 14.56 -2.20
CA ALA A 164 3.26 15.99 -2.21
C ALA A 164 2.74 16.50 -0.86
N MET A 165 1.81 15.80 -0.21
CA MET A 165 1.31 16.16 1.14
C MET A 165 2.39 16.11 2.22
N GLU A 166 3.28 15.12 2.15
CA GLU A 166 4.34 14.98 3.16
C GLU A 166 5.31 16.16 3.08
N LEU A 167 5.69 16.57 1.87
CA LEU A 167 6.49 17.76 1.61
C LEU A 167 5.77 19.06 1.98
N ASP A 168 4.48 19.17 1.67
CA ASP A 168 3.66 20.36 1.96
C ASP A 168 3.59 20.66 3.47
N SER A 169 3.58 19.61 4.29
CA SER A 169 3.54 19.70 5.75
C SER A 169 4.93 19.65 6.40
N PHE A 170 6.01 19.69 5.62
CA PHE A 170 7.38 19.69 6.12
C PHE A 170 7.93 21.11 6.13
N GLU A 171 7.99 21.73 7.31
CA GLU A 171 8.52 23.08 7.53
C GLU A 171 10.06 23.09 7.41
N ASP A 172 10.57 23.06 6.17
CA ASP A 172 12.00 23.01 5.85
C ASP A 172 12.30 23.68 4.50
N ASP A 173 13.41 24.41 4.41
CA ASP A 173 13.76 25.19 3.21
C ASP A 173 14.00 24.32 1.96
N ASP A 174 14.58 23.12 2.12
CA ASP A 174 14.76 22.20 0.99
C ASP A 174 13.41 21.59 0.59
N ALA A 175 12.56 21.28 1.57
CA ALA A 175 11.23 20.73 1.31
C ALA A 175 10.35 21.70 0.51
N VAL A 176 10.44 23.01 0.75
CA VAL A 176 9.74 24.04 -0.05
C VAL A 176 10.16 23.96 -1.53
N GLN A 177 11.45 23.75 -1.81
CA GLN A 177 11.96 23.66 -3.19
C GLN A 177 11.50 22.37 -3.87
N TRP A 178 11.66 21.22 -3.20
CA TRP A 178 11.20 19.94 -3.73
C TRP A 178 9.69 19.94 -3.95
N ARG A 179 8.93 20.50 -3.00
CA ARG A 179 7.48 20.66 -3.10
C ARG A 179 7.09 21.43 -4.36
N GLY A 180 7.72 22.57 -4.62
CA GLY A 180 7.48 23.37 -5.82
C GLY A 180 7.79 22.62 -7.12
N ALA A 181 8.81 21.75 -7.12
CA ALA A 181 9.13 20.93 -8.30
C ALA A 181 8.04 19.91 -8.64
N LEU A 182 7.29 19.39 -7.66
CA LEU A 182 6.22 18.39 -7.89
C LEU A 182 4.96 18.98 -8.55
N GLU A 183 4.74 20.29 -8.44
CA GLU A 183 3.49 20.98 -8.79
C GLU A 183 3.00 20.68 -10.23
N PRO A 184 3.84 20.69 -11.30
CA PRO A 184 3.35 20.43 -12.65
C PRO A 184 2.75 19.03 -12.86
N LEU A 185 3.38 18.00 -12.29
CA LEU A 185 2.85 16.64 -12.38
C LEU A 185 1.63 16.47 -11.46
N GLU A 186 1.64 17.09 -10.28
CA GLU A 186 0.53 17.08 -9.35
C GLU A 186 -0.76 17.64 -9.95
N GLU A 187 -0.70 18.83 -10.53
CA GLU A 187 -1.85 19.48 -11.17
C GLU A 187 -2.43 18.60 -12.29
N LEU A 188 -1.55 18.03 -13.11
CA LEU A 188 -1.94 17.09 -14.17
C LEU A 188 -2.63 15.85 -13.60
N LEU A 189 -2.09 15.25 -12.54
CA LEU A 189 -2.69 14.06 -11.92
C LEU A 189 -4.05 14.38 -11.28
N VAL A 190 -4.21 15.54 -10.64
CA VAL A 190 -5.51 16.01 -10.12
C VAL A 190 -6.52 16.18 -11.25
N GLU A 191 -6.13 16.76 -12.37
CA GLU A 191 -6.98 16.87 -13.56
C GLU A 191 -7.40 15.47 -14.08
N ARG A 192 -6.44 14.54 -14.18
CA ARG A 192 -6.68 13.16 -14.64
C ARG A 192 -7.65 12.42 -13.74
N ILE A 193 -7.50 12.55 -12.42
CA ILE A 193 -8.40 11.95 -11.43
C ILE A 193 -9.81 12.53 -11.60
N THR A 194 -9.92 13.86 -11.65
CA THR A 194 -11.19 14.57 -11.78
C THR A 194 -11.93 14.18 -13.06
N ALA A 195 -11.21 14.02 -14.17
CA ALA A 195 -11.78 13.58 -15.45
C ALA A 195 -12.12 12.08 -15.48
N TYR A 196 -11.35 11.23 -14.81
CA TYR A 196 -11.52 9.77 -14.86
C TYR A 196 -12.60 9.25 -13.91
N LEU A 197 -12.68 9.75 -12.69
CA LEU A 197 -13.57 9.20 -11.66
C LEU A 197 -15.06 9.17 -12.07
N PRO A 198 -15.61 10.19 -12.76
CA PRO A 198 -16.99 10.12 -13.28
C PRO A 198 -17.20 9.04 -14.35
N LEU A 199 -16.14 8.61 -15.04
CA LEU A 199 -16.21 7.59 -16.10
C LEU A 199 -16.09 6.16 -15.56
N LEU A 200 -15.49 5.98 -14.38
CA LEU A 200 -15.29 4.67 -13.76
C LEU A 200 -16.64 4.08 -13.32
N THR A 201 -17.20 3.17 -14.11
CA THR A 201 -18.55 2.63 -13.86
C THR A 201 -18.62 1.74 -12.62
N PHE A 202 -17.58 0.94 -12.37
CA PHE A 202 -17.50 0.01 -11.24
C PHE A 202 -16.19 0.23 -10.49
N PRO A 203 -16.18 0.11 -9.15
CA PRO A 203 -14.92 0.11 -8.42
C PRO A 203 -14.14 -1.18 -8.71
N ILE A 204 -12.82 -1.10 -8.63
CA ILE A 204 -11.93 -2.24 -8.75
C ILE A 204 -11.71 -2.79 -7.34
N ARG A 205 -12.20 -4.02 -7.07
CA ARG A 205 -12.02 -4.76 -5.81
C ARG A 205 -11.02 -5.88 -6.02
N THR A 206 -9.76 -5.66 -5.66
CA THR A 206 -8.67 -6.63 -5.88
C THR A 206 -7.61 -6.45 -4.82
N GLY A 207 -6.95 -7.54 -4.41
CA GLY A 207 -5.82 -7.44 -3.50
C GLY A 207 -4.52 -6.96 -4.14
N GLN A 208 -4.57 -6.22 -5.25
CA GLN A 208 -3.37 -5.68 -5.92
C GLN A 208 -3.45 -4.16 -6.07
N HIS A 209 -2.37 -3.55 -6.57
CA HIS A 209 -2.23 -2.09 -6.74
C HIS A 209 -3.45 -1.36 -7.31
N PRO A 210 -4.21 -1.88 -8.32
CA PRO A 210 -5.35 -1.17 -8.89
C PRO A 210 -6.59 -1.03 -7.98
N ASP A 211 -6.55 -1.52 -6.74
CA ASP A 211 -7.64 -1.38 -5.77
C ASP A 211 -8.11 0.08 -5.66
N THR A 212 -9.38 0.31 -6.00
CA THR A 212 -9.92 1.68 -6.08
C THR A 212 -10.07 2.31 -4.70
N ALA A 213 -10.39 1.51 -3.68
CA ALA A 213 -10.62 2.04 -2.33
C ALA A 213 -9.35 2.63 -1.73
N PHE A 214 -8.20 1.96 -1.89
CA PHE A 214 -6.90 2.51 -1.49
C PHE A 214 -6.65 3.89 -2.11
N ALA A 215 -6.75 3.99 -3.44
CA ALA A 215 -6.44 5.22 -4.15
C ALA A 215 -7.37 6.37 -3.72
N LEU A 216 -8.69 6.12 -3.62
CA LEU A 216 -9.65 7.12 -3.17
C LEU A 216 -9.38 7.60 -1.74
N GLY A 217 -8.94 6.72 -0.84
CA GLY A 217 -8.56 7.11 0.52
C GLY A 217 -7.41 8.12 0.54
N GLN A 218 -6.36 7.90 -0.27
CA GLN A 218 -5.24 8.82 -0.38
C GLN A 218 -5.64 10.15 -1.03
N VAL A 219 -6.44 10.10 -2.11
CA VAL A 219 -6.92 11.31 -2.81
C VAL A 219 -7.83 12.14 -1.91
N LEU A 220 -8.66 11.52 -1.08
CA LEU A 220 -9.51 12.23 -0.11
C LEU A 220 -8.69 12.96 0.95
N ASP A 221 -7.68 12.30 1.51
CA ASP A 221 -6.76 12.93 2.47
C ASP A 221 -6.03 14.12 1.81
N TYR A 222 -5.59 13.95 0.56
CA TYR A 222 -4.96 15.01 -0.23
C TYR A 222 -5.88 16.20 -0.48
N ALA A 223 -7.10 15.94 -0.95
CA ALA A 223 -8.07 16.99 -1.25
C ALA A 223 -8.37 17.84 0.00
N ARG A 224 -8.54 17.20 1.16
CA ARG A 224 -8.74 17.87 2.45
C ARG A 224 -7.55 18.71 2.87
N ALA A 225 -6.34 18.15 2.82
CA ALA A 225 -5.13 18.86 3.21
C ALA A 225 -4.87 20.11 2.35
N ARG A 226 -5.28 20.07 1.08
CA ARG A 226 -5.12 21.19 0.13
C ARG A 226 -6.34 22.08 -0.01
N GLY A 227 -7.43 21.79 0.70
CA GLY A 227 -8.68 22.57 0.61
C GLY A 227 -9.36 22.49 -0.77
N LEU A 228 -9.18 21.38 -1.49
CA LEU A 228 -9.75 21.16 -2.83
C LEU A 228 -11.18 20.60 -2.71
N ASN A 229 -12.12 21.47 -2.35
CA ASN A 229 -13.50 21.08 -2.05
C ASN A 229 -14.19 20.29 -3.18
N GLU A 230 -14.01 20.67 -4.44
CA GLU A 230 -14.62 19.98 -5.58
C GLU A 230 -14.09 18.54 -5.75
N LEU A 231 -12.78 18.34 -5.52
CA LEU A 231 -12.16 17.01 -5.56
C LEU A 231 -12.62 16.17 -4.37
N GLU A 232 -12.69 16.76 -3.17
CA GLU A 232 -13.21 16.11 -1.98
C GLU A 232 -14.66 15.63 -2.19
N GLU A 233 -15.54 16.50 -2.67
CA GLU A 233 -16.95 16.16 -2.95
C GLU A 233 -17.06 15.06 -4.01
N LEU A 234 -16.25 15.12 -5.07
CA LEU A 234 -16.21 14.07 -6.10
C LEU A 234 -15.81 12.72 -5.50
N VAL A 235 -14.73 12.66 -4.71
CA VAL A 235 -14.24 11.42 -4.10
C VAL A 235 -15.24 10.86 -3.10
N ILE A 236 -15.84 11.71 -2.25
CA ILE A 236 -16.88 11.30 -1.30
C ILE A 236 -18.08 10.73 -2.05
N THR A 237 -18.52 11.39 -3.13
CA THR A 237 -19.66 10.92 -3.94
C THR A 237 -19.36 9.55 -4.55
N ARG A 238 -18.20 9.37 -5.18
CA ARG A 238 -17.82 8.08 -5.78
C ARG A 238 -17.62 6.98 -4.74
N ALA A 239 -17.04 7.29 -3.58
CA ALA A 239 -16.93 6.32 -2.49
C ALA A 239 -18.31 5.82 -2.04
N ARG A 240 -19.29 6.72 -1.90
CA ARG A 240 -20.66 6.33 -1.55
C ARG A 240 -21.34 5.53 -2.67
N ASP A 241 -21.23 5.98 -3.92
CA ASP A 241 -21.81 5.28 -5.08
C ASP A 241 -21.28 3.84 -5.22
N PHE A 242 -20.00 3.64 -4.89
CA PHE A 242 -19.32 2.37 -5.06
C PHE A 242 -19.53 1.40 -3.90
N TYR A 243 -19.49 1.89 -2.66
CA TYR A 243 -19.27 1.05 -1.48
C TYR A 243 -20.34 1.19 -0.39
N LEU A 244 -21.21 2.21 -0.45
CA LEU A 244 -22.20 2.43 0.62
C LEU A 244 -23.22 1.28 0.72
N ALA A 245 -23.53 0.62 -0.39
CA ALA A 245 -24.50 -0.46 -0.46
C ALA A 245 -23.88 -1.86 -0.38
N ASP A 246 -22.56 -1.97 -0.21
CA ASP A 246 -21.89 -3.26 -0.13
C ASP A 246 -22.24 -3.97 1.19
N THR A 247 -22.58 -5.25 1.09
CA THR A 247 -22.89 -6.13 2.22
C THR A 247 -22.26 -7.50 2.00
N ASP A 248 -22.13 -8.29 3.07
CA ASP A 248 -21.71 -9.70 3.01
C ASP A 248 -20.39 -9.93 2.25
N TYR A 249 -19.38 -9.09 2.50
CA TYR A 249 -18.07 -9.20 1.86
C TYR A 249 -17.50 -10.62 2.06
N PRO A 250 -17.05 -11.30 0.98
CA PRO A 250 -16.60 -12.68 1.04
C PRO A 250 -15.17 -12.78 1.59
N VAL A 251 -14.99 -12.52 2.90
CA VAL A 251 -13.68 -12.53 3.58
C VAL A 251 -12.88 -13.80 3.35
N GLN A 252 -13.54 -14.94 3.13
CA GLN A 252 -12.91 -16.23 2.84
C GLN A 252 -12.14 -16.29 1.52
N TYR A 253 -12.31 -15.30 0.63
CA TYR A 253 -11.56 -15.19 -0.63
C TYR A 253 -10.26 -14.41 -0.47
N GLU A 254 -10.00 -13.80 0.69
CA GLU A 254 -8.73 -13.13 0.97
C GLU A 254 -7.97 -13.88 2.10
N PRO A 255 -6.74 -14.36 1.86
CA PRO A 255 -5.87 -13.98 0.75
C PRO A 255 -6.10 -14.80 -0.54
N SER A 256 -5.93 -14.15 -1.69
CA SER A 256 -5.49 -14.75 -2.93
C SER A 256 -3.95 -14.90 -2.93
N GLY A 257 -3.41 -15.74 -3.82
CA GLY A 257 -2.03 -16.22 -3.74
C GLY A 257 -0.91 -15.17 -3.83
N HIS A 258 -1.20 -13.94 -4.25
CA HIS A 258 -0.25 -12.84 -4.32
C HIS A 258 -0.91 -11.50 -3.97
N ASP A 259 -1.91 -11.54 -3.07
CA ASP A 259 -2.51 -10.33 -2.55
C ASP A 259 -1.45 -9.51 -1.80
N PHE A 260 -1.41 -8.24 -2.17
CA PHE A 260 -0.66 -7.17 -1.55
C PHE A 260 -1.57 -6.31 -0.66
N PHE A 261 -2.83 -6.15 -1.07
CA PHE A 261 -3.85 -5.42 -0.35
C PHE A 261 -4.99 -6.35 0.07
N SER A 262 -5.66 -5.96 1.15
CA SER A 262 -7.00 -6.44 1.45
C SER A 262 -7.98 -5.42 0.89
N SER A 263 -8.74 -5.82 -0.12
CA SER A 263 -9.74 -4.93 -0.72
C SER A 263 -10.86 -4.64 0.28
N ALA A 264 -11.22 -5.63 1.12
CA ALA A 264 -12.15 -5.45 2.23
C ALA A 264 -11.72 -4.32 3.17
N TRP A 265 -10.46 -4.37 3.62
CA TRP A 265 -9.99 -3.43 4.64
C TRP A 265 -9.63 -2.08 4.05
N ASN A 266 -9.21 -1.99 2.78
CA ASN A 266 -9.11 -0.71 2.07
C ASN A 266 -10.48 -0.04 1.91
N GLU A 267 -11.53 -0.82 1.60
CA GLU A 267 -12.90 -0.31 1.52
C GLU A 267 -13.38 0.23 2.87
N ALA A 268 -13.21 -0.54 3.95
CA ALA A 268 -13.52 -0.07 5.29
C ALA A 268 -12.71 1.18 5.68
N ASP A 269 -11.42 1.24 5.31
CA ASP A 269 -10.54 2.38 5.55
C ASP A 269 -10.98 3.65 4.78
N LEU A 270 -11.48 3.49 3.56
CA LEU A 270 -12.11 4.59 2.81
C LEU A 270 -13.43 5.02 3.47
N MET A 271 -14.32 4.06 3.77
CA MET A 271 -15.67 4.37 4.24
C MET A 271 -15.69 5.03 5.61
N ARG A 272 -14.73 4.73 6.50
CA ARG A 272 -14.58 5.50 7.76
C ARG A 272 -14.25 6.98 7.54
N ARG A 273 -13.64 7.36 6.42
CA ARG A 273 -13.36 8.77 6.09
C ARG A 273 -14.59 9.51 5.59
N VAL A 274 -15.62 8.77 5.16
CA VAL A 274 -16.83 9.27 4.49
C VAL A 274 -18.04 9.27 5.44
N LEU A 275 -18.10 8.32 6.38
CA LEU A 275 -19.22 8.11 7.28
C LEU A 275 -18.92 8.62 8.69
N SER A 276 -19.96 9.07 9.40
CA SER A 276 -19.89 9.30 10.85
C SER A 276 -19.51 8.01 11.58
N PRO A 277 -18.95 8.08 12.81
CA PRO A 277 -18.67 6.88 13.60
C PRO A 277 -19.85 5.93 13.75
N GLU A 278 -21.06 6.46 13.94
CA GLU A 278 -22.30 5.70 14.14
C GLU A 278 -22.79 5.04 12.84
N ASP A 279 -22.79 5.79 11.73
CA ASP A 279 -23.16 5.25 10.41
C ASP A 279 -22.13 4.21 9.94
N PHE A 280 -20.85 4.46 10.19
CA PHE A 280 -19.77 3.54 9.85
C PHE A 280 -19.88 2.22 10.63
N ALA A 281 -20.17 2.27 11.93
CA ALA A 281 -20.36 1.05 12.72
C ALA A 281 -21.50 0.20 12.17
N SER A 282 -22.63 0.84 11.83
CA SER A 282 -23.79 0.16 11.24
C SER A 282 -23.49 -0.41 9.85
N TRP A 283 -22.72 0.33 9.03
CA TRP A 283 -22.27 -0.12 7.71
C TRP A 283 -21.30 -1.31 7.84
N LEU A 284 -20.33 -1.25 8.76
CA LEU A 284 -19.33 -2.31 8.96
C LEU A 284 -20.00 -3.64 9.37
N ASP A 285 -21.02 -3.59 10.21
CA ASP A 285 -21.79 -4.78 10.63
C ASP A 285 -22.50 -5.47 9.45
N ALA A 286 -22.98 -4.68 8.48
CA ALA A 286 -23.59 -5.20 7.25
C ALA A 286 -22.55 -5.63 6.21
N PHE A 287 -21.43 -4.90 6.11
CA PHE A 287 -20.36 -5.15 5.17
C PHE A 287 -19.59 -6.43 5.50
N VAL A 288 -19.19 -6.64 6.76
CA VAL A 288 -18.49 -7.84 7.22
C VAL A 288 -19.31 -8.54 8.33
N PRO A 289 -20.35 -9.30 7.96
CA PRO A 289 -21.18 -9.98 8.95
C PRO A 289 -20.36 -11.04 9.70
N ASN A 290 -20.63 -11.19 11.01
CA ASN A 290 -19.93 -12.10 11.91
C ASN A 290 -18.45 -11.75 12.17
N LEU A 291 -18.05 -10.49 11.97
CA LEU A 291 -16.66 -10.03 12.17
C LEU A 291 -16.08 -10.45 13.54
N GLN A 292 -16.88 -10.43 14.62
CA GLN A 292 -16.41 -10.87 15.94
C GLN A 292 -15.86 -12.30 15.93
N GLN A 293 -16.56 -13.22 15.26
CA GLN A 293 -16.13 -14.61 15.16
C GLN A 293 -14.91 -14.71 14.23
N GLN A 294 -14.97 -14.07 13.06
CA GLN A 294 -13.94 -14.13 12.02
C GLN A 294 -12.58 -13.58 12.45
N LEU A 295 -12.56 -12.63 13.40
CA LEU A 295 -11.34 -12.12 14.03
C LEU A 295 -10.65 -13.14 14.95
N THR A 296 -11.32 -14.24 15.32
CA THR A 296 -10.84 -15.20 16.34
C THR A 296 -10.80 -16.65 15.87
N ASP A 297 -11.51 -17.00 14.80
CA ASP A 297 -11.58 -18.39 14.29
C ASP A 297 -10.53 -18.70 13.20
N GLY A 298 -9.65 -17.74 12.90
CA GLY A 298 -8.59 -17.86 11.89
C GLY A 298 -9.01 -17.43 10.50
N THR A 299 -10.25 -16.96 10.29
CA THR A 299 -10.68 -16.42 8.98
C THR A 299 -9.88 -15.16 8.61
N ILE A 300 -9.68 -14.25 9.57
CA ILE A 300 -8.83 -13.06 9.41
C ILE A 300 -7.60 -13.26 10.30
N SER A 301 -6.59 -13.93 9.77
CA SER A 301 -5.31 -14.14 10.47
C SER A 301 -4.13 -13.68 9.64
N PRO A 302 -2.97 -13.41 10.26
CA PRO A 302 -1.74 -13.18 9.54
C PRO A 302 -1.40 -14.31 8.56
N VAL A 303 -0.82 -13.92 7.42
CA VAL A 303 -0.41 -14.84 6.36
C VAL A 303 1.10 -15.01 6.35
N SER A 304 1.59 -16.15 5.89
CA SER A 304 3.02 -16.42 5.70
C SER A 304 3.44 -16.28 4.24
N VAL A 305 4.69 -15.89 4.03
CA VAL A 305 5.32 -15.88 2.70
C VAL A 305 6.12 -17.17 2.56
N SER A 306 5.83 -17.98 1.55
CA SER A 306 6.50 -19.26 1.35
C SER A 306 7.88 -19.14 0.68
N ASP A 307 8.09 -18.09 -0.11
CA ASP A 307 9.36 -17.79 -0.80
C ASP A 307 9.53 -16.28 -0.91
N LEU A 308 10.59 -15.75 -0.28
CA LEU A 308 10.90 -14.31 -0.27
C LEU A 308 11.61 -13.83 -1.54
N THR A 309 12.05 -14.75 -2.40
CA THR A 309 12.69 -14.44 -3.68
C THR A 309 11.69 -14.38 -4.83
N ASP A 310 10.42 -14.72 -4.60
CA ASP A 310 9.36 -14.54 -5.56
C ASP A 310 8.68 -13.16 -5.35
N GLY A 311 8.86 -12.28 -6.32
CA GLY A 311 8.33 -10.90 -6.29
C GLY A 311 6.81 -10.79 -6.21
N LYS A 312 6.05 -11.88 -6.37
CA LYS A 312 4.60 -11.92 -6.15
C LYS A 312 4.22 -12.52 -4.81
N LEU A 313 4.91 -13.56 -4.34
CA LEU A 313 4.60 -14.15 -3.03
C LEU A 313 4.95 -13.22 -1.88
N VAL A 314 6.02 -12.42 -2.01
CA VAL A 314 6.40 -11.40 -1.01
C VAL A 314 5.32 -10.34 -0.79
N HIS A 315 4.38 -10.16 -1.73
CA HIS A 315 3.22 -9.29 -1.52
C HIS A 315 2.41 -9.65 -0.27
N LEU A 316 2.40 -10.92 0.16
CA LEU A 316 1.67 -11.35 1.35
C LEU A 316 2.22 -10.71 2.64
N ALA A 317 3.50 -10.31 2.67
CA ALA A 317 4.04 -9.48 3.74
C ALA A 317 3.41 -8.08 3.73
N GLY A 318 3.25 -7.50 2.54
CA GLY A 318 2.51 -6.25 2.33
C GLY A 318 1.04 -6.34 2.73
N LEU A 319 0.39 -7.48 2.46
CA LEU A 319 -0.99 -7.74 2.88
C LEU A 319 -1.15 -7.68 4.40
N ASN A 320 -0.21 -8.28 5.14
CA ASN A 320 -0.21 -8.16 6.60
C ASN A 320 -0.09 -6.71 7.05
N LEU A 321 0.83 -5.93 6.47
CA LEU A 321 0.98 -4.51 6.80
C LEU A 321 -0.30 -3.72 6.47
N ASN A 322 -0.90 -3.97 5.30
CA ASN A 322 -2.15 -3.34 4.87
C ASN A 322 -3.30 -3.61 5.83
N ARG A 323 -3.52 -4.89 6.17
CA ARG A 323 -4.52 -5.27 7.17
C ARG A 323 -4.25 -4.57 8.49
N ALA A 324 -3.00 -4.52 8.93
CA ALA A 324 -2.64 -3.88 10.19
C ALA A 324 -3.07 -2.41 10.27
N TRP A 325 -2.69 -1.57 9.30
CA TRP A 325 -3.04 -0.14 9.36
C TRP A 325 -4.51 0.12 9.12
N CYS A 326 -5.17 -0.63 8.23
CA CYS A 326 -6.60 -0.47 7.98
C CYS A 326 -7.41 -0.87 9.22
N LEU A 327 -7.13 -2.03 9.82
CA LEU A 327 -7.78 -2.49 11.05
C LEU A 327 -7.56 -1.51 12.21
N GLN A 328 -6.34 -0.99 12.37
CA GLN A 328 -6.05 0.02 13.39
C GLN A 328 -6.91 1.29 13.17
N SER A 329 -7.05 1.73 11.93
CA SER A 329 -7.85 2.91 11.59
C SER A 329 -9.35 2.68 11.77
N VAL A 330 -9.85 1.50 11.43
CA VAL A 330 -11.23 1.05 11.70
C VAL A 330 -11.50 1.10 13.21
N ALA A 331 -10.61 0.52 14.03
CA ALA A 331 -10.76 0.54 15.48
C ALA A 331 -10.74 1.96 16.08
N ASN A 332 -9.99 2.88 15.47
CA ASN A 332 -9.92 4.28 15.92
C ASN A 332 -11.17 5.09 15.58
N HIS A 333 -11.87 4.74 14.50
CA HIS A 333 -13.10 5.43 14.07
C HIS A 333 -14.36 4.90 14.74
N LEU A 334 -14.39 3.63 15.15
CA LEU A 334 -15.52 3.05 15.87
C LEU A 334 -15.79 3.78 17.20
N PRO A 335 -17.05 3.85 17.66
CA PRO A 335 -17.37 4.39 18.98
C PRO A 335 -16.50 3.75 20.08
N LYS A 336 -16.01 4.55 21.03
CA LYS A 336 -15.01 4.09 22.04
C LYS A 336 -15.41 2.85 22.84
N GLN A 337 -16.71 2.61 23.02
CA GLN A 337 -17.26 1.47 23.78
C GLN A 337 -17.75 0.33 22.86
N HIS A 338 -17.48 0.40 21.55
CA HIS A 338 -17.92 -0.62 20.61
C HIS A 338 -17.23 -1.96 20.92
N PRO A 339 -17.98 -3.08 21.00
CA PRO A 339 -17.46 -4.36 21.50
C PRO A 339 -16.32 -4.94 20.65
N LEU A 340 -16.23 -4.58 19.37
CA LEU A 340 -15.19 -5.07 18.47
C LEU A 340 -13.84 -4.36 18.60
N VAL A 341 -13.76 -3.19 19.24
CA VAL A 341 -12.54 -2.36 19.24
C VAL A 341 -11.32 -3.11 19.78
N ALA A 342 -11.48 -3.84 20.89
CA ALA A 342 -10.38 -4.59 21.48
C ALA A 342 -9.92 -5.78 20.60
N ALA A 343 -10.86 -6.47 19.96
CA ALA A 343 -10.55 -7.60 19.08
C ALA A 343 -9.86 -7.12 17.79
N ILE A 344 -10.37 -6.05 17.16
CA ILE A 344 -9.77 -5.46 15.96
C ILE A 344 -8.35 -4.97 16.24
N ARG A 345 -8.11 -4.29 17.37
CA ARG A 345 -6.75 -3.85 17.75
C ARG A 345 -5.78 -5.00 17.97
N THR A 346 -6.23 -6.08 18.62
CA THR A 346 -5.41 -7.29 18.79
C THR A 346 -5.02 -7.87 17.44
N ASN A 347 -5.98 -8.02 16.53
CA ASN A 347 -5.76 -8.56 15.19
C ASN A 347 -4.86 -7.65 14.32
N ALA A 348 -5.07 -6.33 14.38
CA ALA A 348 -4.21 -5.34 13.73
C ALA A 348 -2.75 -5.47 14.18
N ARG A 349 -2.52 -5.65 15.49
CA ARG A 349 -1.18 -5.85 16.06
C ARG A 349 -0.53 -7.15 15.61
N GLU A 350 -1.28 -8.24 15.54
CA GLU A 350 -0.78 -9.54 15.06
C GLU A 350 -0.33 -9.45 13.60
N HIS A 351 -1.13 -8.79 12.76
CA HIS A 351 -0.76 -8.48 11.38
C HIS A 351 0.47 -7.58 11.29
N LEU A 352 0.55 -6.55 12.14
CA LEU A 352 1.70 -5.63 12.15
C LEU A 352 3.00 -6.38 12.45
N VAL A 353 3.01 -7.19 13.53
CA VAL A 353 4.18 -7.99 13.91
C VAL A 353 4.58 -8.96 12.79
N ALA A 354 3.60 -9.64 12.19
CA ALA A 354 3.86 -10.59 11.11
C ALA A 354 4.42 -9.90 9.85
N GLY A 355 3.90 -8.73 9.49
CA GLY A 355 4.37 -7.97 8.33
C GLY A 355 5.77 -7.39 8.52
N LEU A 356 6.03 -6.78 9.69
CA LEU A 356 7.33 -6.18 10.00
C LEU A 356 8.46 -7.21 10.06
N ALA A 357 8.17 -8.47 10.40
CA ALA A 357 9.15 -9.56 10.42
C ALA A 357 9.79 -9.87 9.06
N TYR A 358 9.20 -9.37 7.96
CA TYR A 358 9.75 -9.53 6.60
C TYR A 358 10.52 -8.29 6.10
N ILE A 359 10.57 -7.20 6.87
CA ILE A 359 11.41 -6.04 6.51
C ILE A 359 12.88 -6.38 6.79
N ASN A 360 13.78 -5.93 5.90
CA ASN A 360 15.21 -6.24 5.96
C ASN A 360 15.49 -7.75 5.87
N SER A 361 14.74 -8.43 5.01
CA SER A 361 14.89 -9.87 4.78
C SER A 361 16.18 -10.21 4.02
N GLY A 362 16.83 -9.22 3.39
CA GLY A 362 18.01 -9.39 2.54
C GLY A 362 17.66 -9.74 1.09
N HIS A 363 16.38 -9.68 0.71
CA HIS A 363 15.88 -9.98 -0.63
C HIS A 363 15.31 -8.74 -1.29
N TYR A 364 15.87 -8.36 -2.43
CA TYR A 364 15.48 -7.16 -3.17
C TYR A 364 13.99 -7.12 -3.45
N GLU A 365 13.37 -8.26 -3.76
CA GLU A 365 11.95 -8.42 -4.07
C GLU A 365 11.01 -7.81 -3.03
N GLY A 366 11.39 -7.79 -1.75
CA GLY A 366 10.63 -7.15 -0.67
C GLY A 366 11.29 -5.86 -0.16
N ASP A 367 12.60 -5.87 -0.02
CA ASP A 367 13.36 -4.82 0.67
C ASP A 367 13.23 -3.44 0.00
N HIS A 368 13.01 -3.37 -1.31
CA HIS A 368 12.87 -2.07 -2.00
C HIS A 368 11.56 -1.31 -1.71
N TRP A 369 10.56 -1.96 -1.11
CA TRP A 369 9.25 -1.33 -0.88
C TRP A 369 8.63 -1.60 0.51
N LEU A 370 8.93 -2.73 1.16
CA LEU A 370 8.27 -3.13 2.42
C LEU A 370 8.47 -2.11 3.56
N ALA A 371 9.63 -1.46 3.63
CA ALA A 371 9.89 -0.40 4.61
C ALA A 371 8.90 0.76 4.51
N THR A 372 8.39 1.06 3.30
CA THR A 372 7.33 2.06 3.09
C THR A 372 6.08 1.71 3.87
N PHE A 373 5.61 0.48 3.73
CA PHE A 373 4.35 0.04 4.33
C PHE A 373 4.51 -0.22 5.82
N GLY A 374 5.69 -0.66 6.26
CA GLY A 374 6.06 -0.70 7.67
C GLY A 374 5.99 0.69 8.29
N LEU A 375 6.65 1.68 7.67
CA LEU A 375 6.62 3.07 8.13
C LEU A 375 5.20 3.65 8.11
N TYR A 376 4.42 3.40 7.06
CA TYR A 376 3.03 3.85 6.96
C TYR A 376 2.19 3.30 8.12
N ALA A 377 2.33 2.00 8.42
CA ALA A 377 1.57 1.35 9.47
C ALA A 377 1.94 1.85 10.88
N ILE A 378 3.23 2.03 11.18
CA ILE A 378 3.68 2.44 12.53
C ILE A 378 3.54 3.95 12.78
N SER A 379 3.63 4.79 11.74
CA SER A 379 3.67 6.24 11.91
C SER A 379 2.29 6.92 11.86
N GLY A 380 1.21 6.13 11.88
CA GLY A 380 -0.16 6.64 11.99
C GLY A 380 -0.67 7.41 10.78
N VAL A 381 -0.03 7.26 9.61
CA VAL A 381 -0.38 8.03 8.40
C VAL A 381 -1.79 7.67 7.96
N GLY A 382 -2.61 8.69 7.72
CA GLY A 382 -4.01 8.52 7.33
C GLY A 382 -4.93 7.99 8.44
N GLN A 383 -4.43 7.68 9.64
CA GLN A 383 -5.23 7.10 10.73
C GLN A 383 -6.04 8.14 11.52
N LEU A 384 -5.65 9.41 11.47
CA LEU A 384 -6.34 10.50 12.17
C LEU A 384 -7.36 11.14 11.25
N GLY A 385 -8.62 11.21 11.71
CA GLY A 385 -9.63 12.04 11.05
C GLY A 385 -9.28 13.53 11.17
N PRO A 386 -9.93 14.43 10.41
CA PRO A 386 -9.56 15.85 10.32
C PRO A 386 -9.60 16.66 11.64
N ASN A 387 -9.90 16.04 12.78
CA ASN A 387 -10.00 16.67 14.10
C ASN A 387 -9.19 15.96 15.21
N GLN A 388 -8.15 15.17 14.88
CA GLN A 388 -7.25 14.57 15.89
C GLN A 388 -5.79 14.78 15.55
#